data_AF-A0A355T8A6-F1
#
_entry.id   AF-A0A355T8A6-F1
#
_cell.length_a   1.000
_cell.length_b   1.000
_cell.length_c   1.000
_cell.angle_alpha   90.00
_cell.angle_beta   90.00
_cell.angle_gamma   90.00
#
_symmetry.space_group_name_H-M   'P 1'
#
loop_
_entity.id
_entity.type
_entity.pdbx_description
1 polymer ?
#
loop_
_entity_poly.entity_id
_entity_poly.type
_entity_poly.pdbx_seq_one_letter_code
_entity_poly.pdbx_strand_id
1 'polypeptide(L)' 'MTIPYRGDCTCGAISVEITLPKPIDTYTPRACDCSYCTPRGAAYLSDPSGAVQIWAPSESGLCKERQGSETATMLLCAAC' A
#
# COMPACT_ATOMS: atom_id res chain seq x y z
N MET A 1 -0.31 -21.35 4.99
CA MET A 1 1.08 -20.84 4.95
C MET A 1 1.04 -19.53 4.20
N THR A 2 1.68 -18.49 4.70
CA THR A 2 1.73 -17.17 4.06
C THR A 2 3.18 -16.80 3.69
N ILE A 3 3.34 -15.89 2.73
CA ILE A 3 4.64 -15.48 2.18
C ILE A 3 4.81 -13.98 2.42
N PRO A 4 5.86 -13.55 3.13
CA PRO A 4 6.12 -12.14 3.39
C PRO A 4 6.88 -11.48 2.23
N TYR A 5 6.58 -10.21 1.97
CA TYR A 5 7.30 -9.35 1.04
C TYR A 5 7.50 -7.98 1.69
N ARG A 6 8.72 -7.45 1.59
CA ARG A 6 9.11 -6.18 2.21
C ARG A 6 9.39 -5.11 1.17
N GLY A 7 9.13 -3.88 1.55
CA GLY A 7 9.50 -2.71 0.78
C GLY A 7 9.55 -1.47 1.67
N ASP A 8 10.17 -0.43 1.15
CA ASP A 8 10.33 0.85 1.83
C ASP A 8 9.86 1.97 0.91
N CYS A 9 9.45 3.10 1.48
CA CYS A 9 9.27 4.31 0.69
C CYS A 9 10.63 4.83 0.18
N THR A 10 10.61 5.72 -0.81
CA THR A 10 11.83 6.24 -1.45
C THR A 10 12.79 6.91 -0.46
N CYS A 11 12.27 7.60 0.55
CA CYS A 11 13.11 8.25 1.56
C CYS A 11 13.55 7.29 2.70
N GLY A 12 13.05 6.07 2.75
CA GLY A 12 13.38 5.06 3.76
C GLY A 12 12.74 5.29 5.14
N ALA A 13 11.91 6.33 5.30
CA ALA A 13 11.26 6.61 6.59
C ALA A 13 10.13 5.62 6.93
N ILE A 14 9.50 5.02 5.92
CA ILE A 14 8.39 4.07 6.07
C ILE A 14 8.83 2.72 5.53
N SER A 15 8.71 1.69 6.36
CA SER A 15 8.85 0.29 5.94
C SER A 15 7.50 -0.41 5.94
N VAL A 16 7.28 -1.28 4.98
CA VAL A 16 6.05 -2.07 4.83
C VAL A 16 6.41 -3.54 4.67
N GLU A 17 5.67 -4.40 5.34
CA GLU A 17 5.63 -5.83 5.05
C GLU A 17 4.20 -6.22 4.68
N ILE A 18 4.04 -6.84 3.52
CA ILE A 18 2.80 -7.53 3.15
C ILE A 18 3.00 -9.02 3.31
N THR A 19 1.95 -9.70 3.73
CA THR A 19 1.92 -11.15 3.89
C THR A 19 0.78 -11.70 3.06
N LEU A 20 1.08 -12.57 2.09
CA LEU A 20 0.11 -13.08 1.12
C LEU A 20 -0.06 -14.61 1.23
N PRO A 21 -1.26 -15.16 1.03
CA PRO A 21 -1.48 -16.62 1.04
C PRO A 21 -0.93 -17.34 -0.20
N LYS A 22 -0.58 -16.60 -1.26
CA LYS A 22 -0.04 -17.14 -2.52
C LYS A 22 1.21 -16.36 -2.96
N PRO A 23 2.04 -16.90 -3.85
CA PRO A 23 3.18 -16.17 -4.42
C PRO A 23 2.73 -14.88 -5.14
N ILE A 24 3.49 -13.79 -5.02
CA ILE A 24 3.07 -12.45 -5.50
C ILE A 24 2.89 -12.40 -7.03
N ASP A 25 3.66 -13.20 -7.76
CA ASP A 25 3.59 -13.36 -9.22
C ASP A 25 2.33 -14.09 -9.72
N THR A 26 1.57 -14.72 -8.81
CA THR A 26 0.28 -15.36 -9.15
C THR A 26 -0.91 -14.41 -9.10
N TYR A 27 -0.70 -13.17 -8.63
CA TYR A 27 -1.75 -12.17 -8.57
C TYR A 27 -1.78 -11.30 -9.84
N THR A 28 -2.98 -10.87 -10.24
CA THR A 28 -3.17 -9.86 -11.28
C THR A 28 -3.37 -8.50 -10.64
N PRO A 29 -2.35 -7.63 -10.58
CA PRO A 29 -2.50 -6.30 -10.01
C PRO A 29 -3.45 -5.45 -10.85
N ARG A 30 -4.15 -4.52 -10.19
CA ARG A 30 -5.09 -3.60 -10.83
C ARG A 30 -4.46 -2.23 -10.99
N ALA A 31 -4.64 -1.62 -12.15
CA ALA A 31 -4.44 -0.19 -12.34
C ALA A 31 -5.82 0.50 -12.30
N CYS A 32 -6.01 1.41 -11.35
CA CYS A 32 -7.24 2.19 -11.27
C CYS A 32 -7.09 3.46 -12.10
N ASP A 33 -8.10 3.76 -12.93
CA ASP A 33 -8.10 4.85 -13.90
C ASP A 33 -8.75 6.16 -13.38
N CYS A 34 -9.12 6.22 -12.10
CA CYS A 34 -9.70 7.43 -11.53
C CYS A 34 -8.68 8.59 -11.46
N SER A 35 -9.17 9.82 -11.34
CA SER A 35 -8.32 11.02 -11.28
C SER A 35 -7.35 11.06 -10.10
N TYR A 36 -7.61 10.29 -9.04
CA TYR A 36 -6.70 10.14 -7.90
C TYR A 36 -5.58 9.13 -8.17
N CYS A 37 -5.91 7.97 -8.75
CA CYS A 37 -4.99 6.85 -8.93
C CYS A 37 -4.12 7.02 -10.19
N THR A 38 -4.68 7.54 -11.29
CA THR A 38 -3.98 7.70 -12.57
C THR A 38 -2.66 8.48 -12.43
N PRO A 39 -2.59 9.64 -11.76
CA PRO A 39 -1.33 10.37 -11.57
C PRO A 39 -0.30 9.62 -10.70
N ARG A 40 -0.74 8.69 -9.85
CA ARG A 40 0.13 7.91 -8.94
C ARG A 40 0.72 6.67 -9.62
N GLY A 41 0.13 6.19 -10.71
CA GLY A 41 0.66 5.06 -11.50
C GLY A 41 0.83 3.75 -10.73
N ALA A 42 0.13 3.59 -9.61
CA ALA A 42 0.31 2.45 -8.71
C ALA A 42 -0.38 1.18 -9.21
N ALA A 43 0.23 0.03 -8.91
CA ALA A 43 -0.32 -1.30 -9.10
C ALA A 43 -0.94 -1.80 -7.78
N TYR A 44 -2.26 -1.93 -7.74
CA TYR A 44 -2.99 -2.27 -6.51
C TYR A 44 -3.26 -3.76 -6.40
N LEU A 45 -3.03 -4.28 -5.19
CA LEU A 45 -3.31 -5.66 -4.82
C LEU A 45 -4.30 -5.71 -3.65
N SER A 46 -5.16 -6.73 -3.60
CA SER A 46 -6.01 -7.00 -2.43
C SER A 46 -6.26 -8.49 -2.30
N ASP A 47 -6.11 -9.01 -1.09
CA ASP A 47 -6.42 -10.39 -0.73
C ASP A 47 -7.07 -10.39 0.66
N PRO A 48 -8.27 -10.96 0.85
CA PRO A 48 -8.96 -10.97 2.15
C PRO A 48 -8.24 -11.80 3.22
N SER A 49 -7.33 -12.71 2.82
CA SER A 49 -6.46 -13.47 3.70
C SER A 49 -5.03 -12.91 3.74
N GLY A 50 -4.79 -11.76 3.10
CA GLY A 50 -3.55 -11.02 3.19
C GLY A 50 -3.51 -10.11 4.43
N ALA A 51 -2.30 -9.71 4.81
CA ALA A 51 -2.08 -8.75 5.88
C ALA A 51 -1.01 -7.73 5.48
N VAL A 52 -1.07 -6.54 6.09
CA VAL A 52 -0.05 -5.49 5.94
C VAL A 52 0.38 -4.99 7.31
N GLN A 53 1.68 -4.87 7.51
CA GLN A 53 2.30 -4.19 8.64
C GLN A 53 3.09 -2.98 8.12
N ILE A 54 2.94 -1.85 8.80
CA ILE A 54 3.56 -0.58 8.42
C ILE A 54 4.30 -0.05 9.64
N TRP A 55 5.59 0.26 9.45
CA TRP A 55 6.42 0.90 10.44
C TRP A 55 6.71 2.33 9.99
N ALA A 56 6.42 3.28 10.87
CA ALA A 56 6.66 4.70 10.68
C ALA A 56 7.34 5.26 11.94
N PRO A 57 8.17 6.32 11.83
CA PRO A 57 8.86 6.90 12.99
C PRO A 57 7.90 7.53 14.00
N SER A 58 6.73 7.97 13.53
CA SER A 58 5.66 8.58 14.32
C SER A 58 4.34 8.48 13.55
N GLU A 59 3.22 8.75 14.23
CA GLU A 59 1.91 8.84 13.56
C GLU A 59 1.88 9.93 12.48
N SER A 60 2.59 11.04 12.70
CA SER A 60 2.73 12.13 11.73
C SER A 60 3.61 11.79 10.51
N GLY A 61 4.32 10.66 10.53
CA GLY A 61 5.08 10.17 9.38
C GLY A 61 4.19 9.67 8.23
N LEU A 62 2.89 9.46 8.50
CA LEU A 62 1.91 9.03 7.51
C LEU A 62 0.84 10.09 7.28
N CYS A 63 0.73 10.55 6.03
CA CYS A 63 -0.42 11.29 5.55
C CYS A 63 -1.58 10.33 5.30
N LYS A 64 -2.78 10.70 5.76
CA LYS A 64 -4.02 9.93 5.55
C LYS A 64 -4.90 10.69 4.59
N GLU A 65 -5.17 10.10 3.43
CA GLU A 65 -6.04 10.67 2.41
C GLU A 65 -7.29 9.79 2.23
N ARG A 66 -8.44 10.43 1.98
CA ARG A 66 -9.67 9.78 1.53
C ARG A 66 -10.15 10.48 0.26
N GLN A 67 -10.75 9.71 -0.63
CA GLN A 67 -11.22 10.20 -1.92
C GLN A 67 -12.45 9.42 -2.38
N GLY A 68 -13.21 9.97 -3.31
CA GLY A 68 -14.38 9.29 -3.89
C GLY A 68 -15.42 8.98 -2.81
N SER A 69 -15.77 7.69 -2.67
CA SER A 69 -16.73 7.22 -1.66
C SER A 69 -16.20 7.23 -0.22
N GLU A 70 -14.95 7.64 -0.01
CA GLU A 70 -14.26 7.67 1.30
C GLU A 70 -14.17 6.31 2.02
N THR A 71 -14.44 5.22 1.31
CA THR A 71 -14.42 3.86 1.84
C THR A 71 -12.99 3.39 2.17
N ALA A 72 -12.02 3.85 1.40
CA ALA A 72 -10.61 3.53 1.61
C ALA A 72 -9.87 4.73 2.21
N THR A 73 -9.02 4.45 3.20
CA THR A 73 -7.99 5.37 3.68
C THR A 73 -6.70 5.04 2.96
N MET A 74 -6.15 5.99 2.22
CA MET A 74 -4.84 5.88 1.59
C MET A 74 -3.80 6.40 2.57
N LEU A 75 -2.76 5.60 2.83
CA LEU A 75 -1.63 5.98 3.69
C LEU A 75 -0.42 6.31 2.80
N LEU A 76 0.10 7.53 2.93
CA LEU A 76 1.24 8.02 2.16
C LEU A 76 2.36 8.45 3.11
N CYS A 77 3.61 8.36 2.66
CA CYS A 77 4.70 8.96 3.41
C CYS A 77 4.52 10.48 3.43
N ALA A 78 4.68 11.11 4.60
CA ALA A 78 4.57 12.56 4.70
C ALA A 78 5.75 13.31 4.03
N ALA A 79 6.83 12.60 3.69
CA ALA A 79 8.06 13.18 3.17
C ALA A 79 8.34 12.89 1.68
N CYS A 80 7.70 11.91 1.05
CA CYS A 80 7.91 11.56 -0.35
C CYS A 80 6.68 10.93 -1.02
#